data_AF-A0AAN6WG82-F1
#
_entry.id   AF-A0AAN6WG82-F1
#
_cell.length_a   1.000
_cell.length_b   1.000
_cell.length_c   1.000
_cell.angle_alpha   90.00
_cell.angle_beta   90.00
_cell.angle_gamma   90.00
#
_symmetry.space_group_name_H-M   'P 1'
#
loop_
_entity.id
_entity.type
_entity.pdbx_description
1 polymer ?
#
loop_
_entity_poly.entity_id
_entity_poly.type
_entity_poly.pdbx_seq_one_letter_code
_entity_poly.pdbx_strand_id
1 'polypeptide(L)'
;MSRKTIILPLRAVQGVFSLLVLALSAYVAHWYNTTTVISSPSEINFLFFVSLWSLLSILSLELLIPRFVAPMTAASNYIALGVELSNVVFWFAGFVALAVFLSRLLFCRGSVCQSAQADVAFAAVGWLLWTATGVLMVKEVVRKGGLMKTPSWGRSTKAAGLAPVEVPATKEQV
;
A
#
# COMPACT_ATOMS: atom_id res chain seq x y z
N MET A 1 24.54 1.89 -7.09
CA MET A 1 23.76 2.59 -6.04
C MET A 1 22.87 1.55 -5.35
N SER A 2 23.01 1.34 -4.04
CA SER A 2 22.28 0.28 -3.34
C SER A 2 20.79 0.61 -3.28
N ARG A 3 19.90 -0.35 -3.57
CA ARG A 3 18.43 -0.15 -3.64
C ARG A 3 17.87 0.57 -2.40
N LYS A 4 18.45 0.30 -1.23
CA LYS A 4 18.08 0.95 0.04
C LYS A 4 18.35 2.46 0.04
N THR A 5 19.40 2.93 -0.64
CA THR A 5 19.79 4.35 -0.69
C THR A 5 18.79 5.22 -1.47
N ILE A 6 18.02 4.63 -2.39
CA ILE A 6 17.00 5.35 -3.19
C ILE A 6 15.61 5.24 -2.54
N ILE A 7 15.29 4.10 -1.92
CA ILE A 7 13.98 3.87 -1.29
C ILE A 7 13.82 4.71 -0.01
N LEU A 8 14.86 4.79 0.83
CA LEU A 8 14.80 5.50 2.11
C LEU A 8 14.45 7.00 1.97
N PRO A 9 15.10 7.79 1.09
CA PRO A 9 14.72 9.20 0.92
C PRO A 9 13.32 9.35 0.34
N LEU A 10 12.88 8.45 -0.54
CA LEU A 10 11.54 8.49 -1.12
C LEU A 10 10.46 8.27 -0.05
N ARG A 11 10.71 7.35 0.89
CA ARG A 11 9.86 7.13 2.06
C ARG A 11 9.85 8.32 3.01
N ALA A 12 11.02 8.95 3.23
CA ALA A 12 11.11 10.16 4.03
C ALA A 12 10.25 11.29 3.43
N VAL A 13 10.34 11.51 2.11
CA VAL A 13 9.51 12.50 1.41
C VAL A 13 8.02 12.16 1.54
N GLN A 14 7.62 10.89 1.33
CA GLN A 14 6.22 10.46 1.55
C GLN A 14 5.74 10.72 2.99
N GLY A 15 6.61 10.50 3.98
CA GLY A 15 6.32 10.81 5.38
C GLY A 15 6.14 12.29 5.65
N VAL A 16 7.00 13.14 5.06
CA VAL A 16 6.88 14.61 5.17
C VAL A 16 5.57 15.09 4.57
N PHE A 17 5.20 14.63 3.37
CA PHE A 17 3.91 14.99 2.76
C PHE A 17 2.73 14.51 3.61
N SER A 18 2.82 13.34 4.22
CA SER A 18 1.79 12.83 5.14
C SER A 18 1.65 13.72 6.38
N LEU A 19 2.76 14.21 6.94
CA LEU A 19 2.73 15.13 8.10
C LEU A 19 2.18 16.50 7.74
N LEU A 20 2.49 17.01 6.54
CA LEU A 20 1.95 18.29 6.06
C LEU A 20 0.42 18.23 5.92
N VAL A 21 -0.10 17.21 5.24
CA VAL A 21 -1.55 17.00 5.08
C VAL A 21 -2.20 16.77 6.45
N LEU A 22 -1.60 15.95 7.32
CA LEU A 22 -2.10 15.75 8.68
C LEU A 22 -2.22 17.07 9.46
N ALA A 23 -1.19 17.91 9.43
CA ALA A 23 -1.17 19.19 10.14
C ALA A 23 -2.21 20.17 9.57
N LEU A 24 -2.34 20.26 8.25
CA LEU A 24 -3.31 21.12 7.58
C LEU A 24 -4.75 20.67 7.84
N SER A 25 -5.03 19.38 7.66
CA SER A 25 -6.33 18.78 7.97
C SER A 25 -6.69 18.96 9.46
N ALA A 26 -5.73 18.76 10.38
CA ALA A 26 -5.93 18.97 11.81
C ALA A 26 -6.24 20.43 12.15
N TYR A 27 -5.53 21.38 11.53
CA TYR A 27 -5.79 22.80 11.72
C TYR A 27 -7.21 23.18 11.26
N VAL A 28 -7.62 22.71 10.08
CA VAL A 28 -8.97 22.95 9.55
C VAL A 28 -10.02 22.33 10.48
N ALA A 29 -9.85 21.06 10.88
CA ALA A 29 -10.76 20.38 11.79
C ALA A 29 -10.85 21.07 13.18
N HIS A 30 -9.73 21.55 13.71
CA HIS A 30 -9.70 22.28 14.98
C HIS A 30 -10.46 23.60 14.89
N TRP A 31 -10.31 24.33 13.79
CA TRP A 31 -11.03 25.58 13.57
C TRP A 31 -12.54 25.36 13.55
N TYR A 32 -13.03 24.32 12.85
CA TYR A 32 -14.46 23.98 12.85
C TYR A 32 -14.97 23.69 14.26
N ASN A 33 -14.23 22.90 15.05
CA ASN A 33 -14.68 22.52 16.40
C ASN A 33 -14.61 23.64 17.44
N THR A 34 -13.74 24.64 17.26
CA THR A 34 -13.54 25.72 18.25
C THR A 34 -14.24 27.02 17.88
N THR A 35 -14.37 27.30 16.57
CA THR A 35 -14.85 28.59 16.08
C THR A 35 -16.26 28.50 15.52
N THR A 36 -16.77 27.28 15.26
CA THR A 36 -18.11 27.08 14.69
C THR A 36 -18.92 26.08 15.50
N VAL A 37 -20.24 26.14 15.36
CA VAL A 37 -21.17 25.15 15.93
C VAL A 37 -21.40 23.95 15.00
N ILE A 38 -20.71 23.92 13.85
CA ILE A 38 -20.85 22.90 12.82
C ILE A 38 -19.66 21.96 12.91
N SER A 39 -19.91 20.66 12.79
CA SER A 39 -18.86 19.65 12.77
C SER A 39 -17.95 19.79 11.54
N SER A 40 -16.71 19.31 11.66
CA SER A 40 -15.76 19.32 10.55
C SER A 40 -16.29 18.51 9.35
N PRO A 41 -16.07 18.99 8.11
CA PRO A 41 -16.51 18.28 6.91
C PRO A 41 -15.82 16.91 6.79
N SER A 42 -16.56 15.93 6.28
CA SER A 42 -16.11 14.54 6.16
C SER A 42 -14.85 14.36 5.29
N GLU A 43 -14.64 15.24 4.33
CA GLU A 43 -13.53 15.24 3.38
C GLU A 43 -12.21 15.56 4.08
N ILE A 44 -12.23 16.51 5.02
CA ILE A 44 -11.08 16.84 5.88
C ILE A 44 -10.80 15.70 6.85
N ASN A 45 -11.84 15.14 7.46
CA ASN A 45 -11.69 13.99 8.37
C ASN A 45 -11.15 12.76 7.64
N PHE A 46 -11.52 12.57 6.37
CA PHE A 46 -10.97 11.52 5.52
C PHE A 46 -9.49 11.74 5.24
N LEU A 47 -9.06 12.92 4.80
CA LEU A 47 -7.63 13.22 4.58
C LEU A 47 -6.78 13.10 5.85
N PHE A 48 -7.34 13.45 7.02
CA PHE A 48 -6.72 13.19 8.31
C PHE A 48 -6.46 11.69 8.53
N PHE A 49 -7.47 10.85 8.30
CA PHE A 49 -7.33 9.40 8.35
C PHE A 49 -6.31 8.87 7.33
N VAL A 50 -6.35 9.34 6.08
CA VAL A 50 -5.43 8.91 5.02
C VAL A 50 -3.98 9.24 5.40
N SER A 51 -3.74 10.40 5.99
CA SER A 51 -2.41 10.82 6.44
C SER A 51 -1.89 9.94 7.58
N LEU A 52 -2.73 9.62 8.56
CA LEU A 52 -2.37 8.68 9.64
C LEU A 52 -2.12 7.27 9.10
N TRP A 53 -2.98 6.79 8.21
CA TRP A 53 -2.80 5.49 7.54
C TRP A 53 -1.48 5.44 6.78
N SER A 54 -1.06 6.54 6.16
CA SER A 54 0.20 6.64 5.43
C SER A 54 1.42 6.54 6.35
N LEU A 55 1.38 7.19 7.51
CA LEU A 55 2.43 7.08 8.52
C LEU A 55 2.53 5.66 9.07
N LEU A 56 1.39 5.04 9.36
CA LEU A 56 1.33 3.62 9.76
C LEU A 56 1.83 2.70 8.64
N SER A 57 1.51 3.01 7.39
CA SER A 57 1.95 2.26 6.23
C SER A 57 3.48 2.31 6.09
N ILE A 58 4.09 3.49 6.20
CA ILE A 58 5.54 3.66 6.18
C ILE A 58 6.19 2.87 7.33
N LEU A 59 5.65 2.99 8.54
CA LEU A 59 6.14 2.23 9.69
C LEU A 59 6.02 0.72 9.46
N SER A 60 4.91 0.26 8.88
CA SER A 60 4.69 -1.15 8.59
C SER A 60 5.69 -1.70 7.56
N LEU A 61 5.97 -0.94 6.50
CA LEU A 61 6.87 -1.33 5.41
C LEU A 61 8.35 -1.32 5.85
N GLU A 62 8.76 -0.35 6.67
CA GLU A 62 10.16 -0.20 7.11
C GLU A 62 10.50 -1.00 8.36
N LEU A 63 9.56 -1.18 9.30
CA LEU A 63 9.82 -1.86 10.56
C LEU A 63 9.16 -3.23 10.64
N LEU A 64 7.85 -3.33 10.39
CA LEU A 64 7.13 -4.57 10.64
C LEU A 64 7.48 -5.69 9.65
N ILE A 65 7.49 -5.37 8.35
CA ILE A 65 7.76 -6.37 7.32
C ILE A 65 9.17 -6.97 7.43
N PRO A 66 10.27 -6.19 7.49
CA PRO A 66 11.61 -6.77 7.57
C PRO A 66 11.88 -7.47 8.91
N ARG A 67 11.22 -7.07 9.99
CA ARG A 67 11.50 -7.59 11.34
C ARG A 67 10.66 -8.80 11.72
N PHE A 68 9.40 -8.86 11.26
CA PHE A 68 8.45 -9.91 11.68
C PHE A 68 7.97 -10.81 10.53
N VAL A 69 7.95 -10.32 9.29
CA VAL A 69 7.29 -11.02 8.16
C VAL A 69 8.29 -11.59 7.13
N ALA A 70 9.47 -10.97 6.98
CA ALA A 70 10.54 -11.43 6.08
C ALA A 70 11.03 -12.88 6.29
N PRO A 71 10.99 -13.50 7.49
CA PRO A 71 11.35 -14.92 7.61
C PRO A 71 10.26 -15.88 7.09
N MET A 72 9.07 -15.39 6.71
CA MET A 72 7.92 -16.25 6.39
C MET A 72 7.29 -15.85 5.04
N THR A 73 7.66 -16.56 3.97
CA THR A 73 6.89 -16.77 2.71
C THR A 73 6.70 -15.61 1.70
N ALA A 74 6.38 -16.02 0.46
CA ALA A 74 6.02 -15.15 -0.67
C ALA A 74 4.79 -14.26 -0.43
N ALA A 75 3.96 -14.57 0.58
CA ALA A 75 2.81 -13.78 0.99
C ALA A 75 3.17 -12.35 1.45
N SER A 76 4.38 -12.17 1.99
CA SER A 76 4.89 -10.87 2.45
C SER A 76 4.91 -9.79 1.35
N ASN A 77 5.20 -10.18 0.09
CA ASN A 77 5.23 -9.26 -1.04
C ASN A 77 3.82 -8.75 -1.41
N TYR A 78 2.81 -9.61 -1.29
CA TYR A 78 1.42 -9.23 -1.58
C TYR A 78 0.85 -8.32 -0.50
N ILE A 79 1.20 -8.53 0.78
CA ILE A 79 0.82 -7.63 1.87
C ILE A 79 1.46 -6.25 1.68
N ALA A 80 2.77 -6.21 1.39
CA ALA A 80 3.47 -4.94 1.10
C ALA A 80 2.82 -4.20 -0.08
N LEU A 81 2.48 -4.93 -1.14
CA LEU A 81 1.81 -4.37 -2.31
C LEU A 81 0.41 -3.84 -1.98
N GLY A 82 -0.36 -4.58 -1.18
CA GLY A 82 -1.71 -4.16 -0.76
C GLY A 82 -1.68 -2.88 0.07
N VAL A 83 -0.75 -2.78 1.02
CA VAL A 83 -0.54 -1.55 1.81
C VAL A 83 -0.17 -0.38 0.89
N GLU A 84 0.74 -0.57 -0.05
CA GLU A 84 1.14 0.47 -1.00
C GLU A 84 -0.04 0.95 -1.86
N LEU A 85 -0.80 0.01 -2.44
CA LEU A 85 -1.94 0.33 -3.30
C LEU A 85 -3.10 0.97 -2.53
N SER A 86 -3.30 0.59 -1.27
CA SER A 86 -4.32 1.24 -0.43
C SER A 86 -4.04 2.74 -0.27
N ASN A 87 -2.77 3.13 -0.10
CA ASN A 87 -2.39 4.55 -0.04
C ASN A 87 -2.66 5.25 -1.37
N VAL A 88 -2.33 4.63 -2.51
CA VAL A 88 -2.62 5.21 -3.84
C VAL A 88 -4.12 5.54 -3.97
N VAL A 89 -4.99 4.60 -3.60
CA VAL A 89 -6.45 4.79 -3.70
C VAL A 89 -6.95 5.84 -2.73
N PHE A 90 -6.48 5.80 -1.47
CA PHE A 90 -6.93 6.72 -0.44
C PHE A 90 -6.51 8.16 -0.68
N TRP A 91 -5.26 8.39 -1.09
CA TRP A 91 -4.80 9.73 -1.46
C TRP A 91 -5.58 10.26 -2.67
N PHE A 92 -5.81 9.42 -3.69
CA PHE A 92 -6.60 9.79 -4.85
C PHE A 92 -8.01 10.23 -4.48
N ALA A 93 -8.72 9.40 -3.73
CA ALA A 93 -10.07 9.71 -3.28
C ALA A 93 -10.11 10.98 -2.42
N GLY A 94 -9.11 11.17 -1.55
CA GLY A 94 -9.07 12.26 -0.59
C GLY A 94 -8.87 13.62 -1.23
N PHE A 95 -7.87 13.75 -2.11
CA PHE A 95 -7.62 15.05 -2.77
C PHE A 95 -8.78 15.42 -3.71
N VAL A 96 -9.37 14.45 -4.41
CA VAL A 96 -10.51 14.69 -5.30
C VAL A 96 -11.74 15.09 -4.51
N ALA A 97 -12.05 14.39 -3.42
CA ALA A 97 -13.20 14.72 -2.56
C ALA A 97 -13.07 16.15 -2.00
N LEU A 98 -11.89 16.50 -1.46
CA LEU A 98 -11.67 17.84 -0.92
C LEU A 98 -11.70 18.91 -2.03
N ALA A 99 -11.16 18.63 -3.22
CA ALA A 99 -11.22 19.56 -4.35
C ALA A 99 -12.66 19.84 -4.80
N VAL A 100 -13.49 18.80 -4.91
CA VAL A 100 -14.91 18.94 -5.27
C VAL A 100 -15.66 19.70 -4.19
N PHE A 101 -15.40 19.41 -2.91
CA PHE A 101 -15.98 20.17 -1.81
C PHE A 101 -15.65 21.66 -1.92
N LEU A 102 -14.37 22.01 -2.06
CA LEU A 102 -13.92 23.40 -2.23
C LEU A 102 -14.53 24.09 -3.45
N SER A 103 -14.72 23.38 -4.56
CA SER A 103 -15.32 23.95 -5.79
C SER A 103 -16.79 24.38 -5.62
N ARG A 104 -17.48 23.84 -4.60
CA ARG A 104 -18.88 24.16 -4.31
C ARG A 104 -19.05 25.28 -3.29
N LEU A 105 -17.97 25.75 -2.67
CA LEU A 105 -18.04 26.86 -1.72
C LEU A 105 -18.08 28.19 -2.48
N LEU A 106 -19.19 28.93 -2.34
CA LEU A 106 -19.35 30.27 -2.95
C LEU A 106 -18.36 31.31 -2.41
N PHE A 107 -17.92 31.15 -1.16
CA PHE A 107 -16.95 32.05 -0.52
C PHE A 107 -15.89 31.23 0.20
N CYS A 108 -14.68 31.20 -0.37
CA CYS A 108 -13.52 30.60 0.25
C CYS A 108 -12.50 31.73 0.52
N ARG A 109 -12.60 32.36 1.70
CA ARG A 109 -11.74 33.46 2.11
C ARG A 109 -11.26 33.24 3.55
N GLY A 110 -10.01 33.61 3.82
CA GLY A 110 -9.37 33.46 5.13
C GLY A 110 -8.35 32.34 5.18
N SER A 111 -7.65 32.23 6.32
CA SER A 111 -6.54 31.28 6.50
C SER A 111 -6.99 29.83 6.38
N VAL A 112 -8.18 29.48 6.88
CA VAL A 112 -8.71 28.10 6.88
C VAL A 112 -8.96 27.59 5.46
N CYS A 113 -9.52 28.45 4.60
CA CYS A 113 -9.71 28.14 3.18
C CYS A 113 -8.36 27.94 2.48
N GLN A 114 -7.40 28.84 2.70
CA GLN A 114 -6.06 28.72 2.11
C GLN A 114 -5.34 27.46 2.60
N SER A 115 -5.50 27.09 3.87
CA SER A 115 -5.00 25.83 4.41
C SER A 115 -5.64 24.62 3.72
N ALA A 116 -6.96 24.62 3.51
CA ALA A 116 -7.65 23.54 2.80
C ALA A 116 -7.22 23.46 1.31
N GLN A 117 -6.99 24.59 0.64
CA GLN A 117 -6.45 24.60 -0.72
C GLN A 117 -5.02 24.05 -0.78
N ALA A 118 -4.18 24.44 0.17
CA ALA A 118 -2.83 23.87 0.30
C ALA A 118 -2.90 22.37 0.58
N ASP A 119 -3.86 21.92 1.38
CA ASP A 119 -4.08 20.50 1.69
C ASP A 119 -4.38 19.70 0.41
N VAL A 120 -5.27 20.20 -0.46
CA VAL A 120 -5.52 19.58 -1.79
C VAL A 120 -4.25 19.48 -2.62
N ALA A 121 -3.43 20.54 -2.66
CA ALA A 121 -2.21 20.56 -3.46
C ALA A 121 -1.17 19.56 -2.94
N PHE A 122 -0.93 19.53 -1.62
CA PHE A 122 -0.02 18.55 -1.01
C PHE A 122 -0.56 17.12 -1.15
N ALA A 123 -1.87 16.93 -1.04
CA ALA A 123 -2.53 15.65 -1.28
C ALA A 123 -2.34 15.15 -2.72
N ALA A 124 -2.48 16.03 -3.72
CA ALA A 124 -2.25 15.67 -5.12
C ALA A 124 -0.79 15.26 -5.38
N VAL A 125 0.18 15.98 -4.81
CA VAL A 125 1.61 15.63 -4.95
C VAL A 125 1.94 14.36 -4.18
N GLY A 126 1.39 14.17 -2.98
CA GLY A 126 1.53 12.94 -2.21
C GLY A 126 0.99 11.72 -2.97
N TRP A 127 -0.14 11.86 -3.65
CA TRP A 127 -0.69 10.81 -4.53
C TRP A 127 0.30 10.41 -5.63
N LEU A 128 0.95 11.38 -6.28
CA LEU A 128 1.97 11.09 -7.30
C LEU A 128 3.16 10.31 -6.71
N LEU A 129 3.61 10.68 -5.51
CA LEU A 129 4.70 9.99 -4.82
C LEU A 129 4.33 8.53 -4.50
N TRP A 130 3.14 8.29 -3.97
CA TRP A 130 2.63 6.94 -3.70
C TRP A 130 2.39 6.12 -4.97
N THR A 131 1.94 6.76 -6.04
CA THR A 131 1.76 6.10 -7.33
C THR A 131 3.10 5.70 -7.94
N ALA A 132 4.10 6.59 -7.87
CA ALA A 132 5.44 6.30 -8.37
C ALA A 132 6.06 5.09 -7.66
N THR A 133 6.00 5.03 -6.32
CA THR A 133 6.47 3.87 -5.55
C THR A 133 5.63 2.62 -5.82
N GLY A 134 4.31 2.76 -5.91
CA GLY A 134 3.39 1.68 -6.26
C GLY A 134 3.74 1.03 -7.60
N VAL A 135 3.98 1.82 -8.64
CA VAL A 135 4.38 1.31 -9.96
C VAL A 135 5.72 0.58 -9.90
N LEU A 136 6.70 1.10 -9.16
CA LEU A 136 7.99 0.43 -8.99
C LEU A 136 7.85 -0.91 -8.25
N MET A 137 7.01 -0.96 -7.22
CA MET A 137 6.70 -2.18 -6.46
C MET A 137 5.98 -3.20 -7.33
N VAL A 138 4.94 -2.80 -8.07
CA VAL A 138 4.20 -3.67 -9.00
C VAL A 138 5.16 -4.26 -10.04
N LYS A 139 5.99 -3.43 -10.68
CA LYS A 139 6.97 -3.91 -11.68
C LYS A 139 7.91 -4.94 -11.10
N GLU A 140 8.38 -4.75 -9.87
CA GLU A 140 9.28 -5.70 -9.22
C GLU A 140 8.56 -7.02 -8.86
N VAL A 141 7.31 -6.96 -8.37
CA VAL A 141 6.50 -8.16 -8.11
C VAL A 141 6.22 -8.91 -9.41
N VAL A 142 5.83 -8.22 -10.49
CA VAL A 142 5.60 -8.83 -11.80
C VAL A 142 6.88 -9.42 -12.40
N ARG A 143 8.04 -8.78 -12.21
CA ARG A 143 9.32 -9.28 -12.72
C ARG A 143 9.83 -10.49 -11.93
N LYS A 144 9.69 -10.47 -10.60
CA LYS A 144 10.12 -11.57 -9.72
C LYS A 144 9.11 -12.72 -9.64
N GLY A 145 7.84 -12.43 -9.93
CA GLY A 145 6.72 -13.35 -9.81
C GLY A 145 5.81 -13.26 -11.02
N GLY A 146 6.37 -13.20 -12.23
CA GLY A 146 5.61 -13.24 -13.48
C GLY A 146 4.56 -14.33 -13.37
N LEU A 147 3.29 -13.90 -13.27
CA LEU A 147 2.07 -14.67 -13.13
C LEU A 147 2.35 -16.10 -12.68
N MET A 148 2.31 -16.33 -11.36
CA MET A 148 2.17 -17.65 -10.74
C MET A 148 2.62 -18.74 -11.69
N LYS A 149 3.92 -19.10 -11.73
CA LYS A 149 4.33 -20.36 -12.39
C LYS A 149 3.32 -21.38 -11.93
N THR A 150 2.39 -21.73 -12.82
CA THR A 150 1.36 -22.72 -12.54
C THR A 150 2.13 -23.90 -11.99
N PRO A 151 1.79 -24.43 -10.80
CA PRO A 151 2.44 -25.64 -10.35
C PRO A 151 2.30 -26.63 -11.50
N SER A 152 3.42 -27.02 -12.12
CA SER A 152 3.41 -27.95 -13.24
C SER A 152 3.09 -29.32 -12.68
N TRP A 153 1.83 -29.50 -12.29
CA TRP A 153 1.26 -30.78 -11.92
C TRP A 153 0.90 -31.50 -13.21
N GLY A 154 1.88 -32.15 -13.83
CA GLY A 154 1.61 -32.91 -15.05
C GLY A 154 2.80 -33.23 -15.92
N ARG A 155 3.72 -34.07 -15.43
CA ARG A 155 4.43 -35.04 -16.29
C ARG A 155 4.96 -36.23 -15.48
N SER A 156 4.04 -37.05 -14.98
CA SER A 156 4.34 -38.47 -14.69
C SER A 156 3.43 -39.31 -15.57
N THR A 157 3.75 -39.37 -16.86
CA THR A 157 3.23 -40.41 -17.75
C THR A 157 4.28 -41.48 -17.86
N LYS A 158 4.03 -42.57 -17.14
CA LYS A 158 4.53 -43.93 -17.30
C LYS A 158 5.26 -44.18 -18.62
N ALA A 159 6.57 -44.36 -18.53
CA ALA A 159 7.38 -45.07 -19.51
C ALA A 159 8.27 -46.06 -18.75
N ALA A 160 7.67 -47.17 -18.33
CA ALA A 160 8.32 -48.43 -17.96
C ALA A 160 7.15 -49.43 -17.91
N GLY A 161 6.88 -50.16 -18.99
CA GLY A 161 7.76 -51.21 -19.45
C GLY A 161 7.39 -52.46 -18.66
N LEU A 162 6.51 -53.28 -19.25
CA LEU A 162 6.12 -54.59 -18.74
C LEU A 162 7.37 -55.43 -18.41
N ALA A 163 7.42 -55.99 -17.21
CA ALA A 163 8.21 -57.18 -16.90
C ALA A 163 7.33 -58.13 -16.04
N PRO A 164 7.34 -59.44 -16.30
CA PRO A 164 6.40 -60.38 -15.71
C PRO A 164 6.75 -60.71 -14.25
N VAL A 165 5.71 -61.08 -13.51
CA VAL A 165 5.71 -61.50 -12.10
C VAL A 165 6.54 -62.78 -11.91
N GLU A 166 7.50 -62.75 -11.01
CA GLU A 166 8.25 -63.93 -10.55
C GLU A 166 7.75 -64.32 -9.15
N VAL A 167 7.14 -65.51 -9.05
CA VAL A 167 6.55 -66.06 -7.82
C VAL A 167 7.64 -66.81 -7.05
N PRO A 168 7.96 -66.46 -5.79
CA PRO A 168 8.94 -67.19 -5.00
C PRO A 168 8.37 -68.54 -4.54
N ALA A 169 9.10 -69.62 -4.86
CA ALA A 169 8.80 -70.98 -4.42
C ALA A 169 9.00 -71.12 -2.89
N THR A 170 7.95 -71.56 -2.22
CA THR A 170 7.96 -72.05 -0.84
C THR A 170 8.91 -73.24 -0.73
N LYS A 171 9.90 -73.18 0.17
CA LYS A 171 10.59 -74.37 0.66
C LYS A 171 10.19 -74.62 2.11
N GLU A 172 9.40 -75.67 2.29
CA GLU A 172 9.12 -76.33 3.56
C GLU A 172 10.41 -76.72 4.28
N GLN A 173 10.43 -76.49 5.60
CA GLN A 173 11.44 -76.95 6.53
C GLN A 173 11.02 -78.31 7.08
N VAL A 174 11.69 -79.39 6.70
CA VAL A 174 11.95 -80.60 7.50
C VAL A 174 13.34 -81.13 7.12
#